data_AF-A0A251XX22-F1
#
_entry.id   AF-A0A251XX22-F1
#
_cell.length_a   1.000
_cell.length_b   1.000
_cell.length_c   1.000
_cell.angle_alpha   90.00
_cell.angle_beta   90.00
_cell.angle_gamma   90.00
#
_symmetry.space_group_name_H-M   'P 1'
#
loop_
_entity.id
_entity.type
_entity.pdbx_description
1 polymer ?
#
loop_
_entity_poly.entity_id
_entity_poly.type
_entity_poly.pdbx_seq_one_letter_code
_entity_poly.pdbx_strand_id
1 'polypeptide(L)'
;MHDEPASTAAALRRRLRDDPAAGRALEELRRAAYGRAGSDAPLVEVPAALRARTGSPQRELPAPLVALLAEEARLVDEGAALLAAERVHGEAAGGDPTAGDPTAGDPTSGDPTAGDQPADDPVTAPRRRRVARGPLAALIAGAVVLAALGTASATGLLDGVAAGAPGPTAATAGDPAPDAATTPRGQAMGTPDGRRGAAVPDFSEDPPVPVPATDEELAAERTRAADALWAMLVAQEPDAVRPDVGFERTIAPGLFAEVQVGCLREAGIDASVIGSDSFTYPDGDAAALYACAVRFPMAEAADGPRDDAGLAYLHDYYVAYLLPCYAAEGKPYEGEVPARDEFIAATRAGDPWTPFPAAMDPALAATCPATPAAYR
;
A
#
# COMPACT_ATOMS: atom_id res chain seq x y z
N MET A 1 38.07 4.62 -4.20
CA MET A 1 36.89 4.81 -3.34
C MET A 1 36.00 5.78 -4.08
N HIS A 2 34.93 5.30 -4.73
CA HIS A 2 33.97 6.20 -5.36
C HIS A 2 33.07 6.69 -4.24
N ASP A 3 33.09 8.01 -3.99
CA ASP A 3 32.19 8.65 -3.06
C ASP A 3 30.77 8.40 -3.54
N GLU A 4 30.05 7.56 -2.81
CA GLU A 4 28.63 7.35 -3.05
C GLU A 4 27.91 8.65 -2.67
N PRO A 5 27.12 9.26 -3.58
CA PRO A 5 26.41 10.48 -3.24
C PRO A 5 25.48 10.21 -2.05
N ALA A 6 25.47 11.13 -1.08
CA ALA A 6 24.58 11.03 0.06
C ALA A 6 23.14 10.81 -0.42
N SER A 7 22.47 9.79 0.11
CA SER A 7 21.10 9.48 -0.30
C SER A 7 20.18 10.68 -0.08
N THR A 8 19.19 10.86 -0.96
CA THR A 8 18.16 11.90 -0.86
C THR A 8 17.55 11.99 0.55
N ALA A 9 17.32 10.82 1.17
CA ALA A 9 16.80 10.73 2.53
C ALA A 9 17.77 11.24 3.61
N ALA A 10 19.08 11.06 3.43
CA ALA A 10 20.10 11.58 4.34
C ALA A 10 20.21 13.11 4.23
N ALA A 11 20.20 13.64 3.00
CA ALA A 11 20.21 15.08 2.74
C ALA A 11 18.98 15.77 3.36
N LEU A 12 17.78 15.27 3.10
CA LEU A 12 16.56 15.84 3.69
C LEU A 12 16.59 15.79 5.23
N ARG A 13 16.97 14.64 5.82
CA ARG A 13 17.11 14.51 7.29
C ARG A 13 18.14 15.48 7.86
N ARG A 14 19.26 15.71 7.17
CA ARG A 14 20.28 16.68 7.58
C ARG A 14 19.68 18.07 7.65
N ARG A 15 18.95 18.50 6.61
CA ARG A 15 18.36 19.83 6.54
C ARG A 15 17.27 20.06 7.59
N LEU A 16 16.35 19.11 7.74
CA LEU A 16 15.24 19.20 8.69
C LEU A 16 15.71 19.22 10.16
N ARG A 17 16.89 18.66 10.45
CA ARG A 17 17.50 18.74 11.78
C ARG A 17 17.96 20.15 12.15
N ASP A 18 18.53 20.88 11.19
CA ASP A 18 19.10 22.21 11.43
C ASP A 18 18.06 23.33 11.35
N ASP A 19 16.95 23.09 10.65
CA ASP A 19 15.91 24.09 10.43
C ASP A 19 14.52 23.54 10.77
N PRO A 20 14.10 23.69 12.03
CA PRO A 20 12.77 23.28 12.45
C PRO A 20 11.66 24.12 11.81
N ALA A 21 11.96 25.32 11.28
CA ALA A 21 10.97 26.11 10.56
C ALA A 21 10.67 25.50 9.18
N ALA A 22 11.70 25.01 8.47
CA ALA A 22 11.54 24.22 7.25
C ALA A 22 10.69 22.95 7.50
N GLY A 23 10.90 22.26 8.64
CA GLY A 23 10.07 21.12 9.02
C GLY A 23 8.59 21.48 9.20
N ARG A 24 8.28 22.61 9.82
CA ARG A 24 6.89 23.08 9.97
C ARG A 24 6.26 23.48 8.63
N ALA A 25 7.00 24.17 7.78
CA ALA A 25 6.53 24.57 6.45
C ALA A 25 6.22 23.33 5.58
N LEU A 26 7.09 22.31 5.64
CA LEU A 26 6.88 21.06 4.92
C LEU A 26 5.63 20.32 5.41
N GLU A 27 5.38 20.30 6.72
CA GLU A 27 4.19 19.68 7.30
C GLU A 27 2.90 20.43 6.93
N GLU A 28 2.94 21.76 6.85
CA GLU A 28 1.83 22.57 6.37
C GLU A 28 1.51 22.28 4.90
N LEU A 29 2.53 22.14 4.05
CA LEU A 29 2.37 21.73 2.65
C LEU A 29 1.79 20.32 2.52
N ARG A 30 2.20 19.37 3.37
CA ARG A 30 1.60 18.02 3.40
C ARG A 30 0.13 18.07 3.76
N ARG A 31 -0.24 18.86 4.76
CA ARG A 31 -1.65 19.05 5.13
C ARG A 31 -2.45 19.69 4.00
N ALA A 32 -1.86 20.63 3.27
CA ALA A 32 -2.50 21.24 2.11
C ALA A 32 -2.62 20.28 0.93
N ALA A 33 -1.61 19.44 0.67
CA ALA A 33 -1.58 18.48 -0.42
C ALA A 33 -2.50 17.27 -0.21
N TYR A 34 -2.57 16.75 1.01
CA TYR A 34 -3.32 15.52 1.33
C TYR A 34 -4.60 15.75 2.14
N GLY A 35 -4.84 16.97 2.64
CA GLY A 35 -6.11 17.32 3.30
C GLY A 35 -7.22 17.64 2.31
N ARG A 36 -8.43 17.92 2.82
CA ARG A 36 -9.60 18.35 2.01
C ARG A 36 -9.32 19.55 1.10
N ALA A 37 -8.37 20.41 1.46
CA ALA A 37 -7.99 21.54 0.62
C ALA A 37 -7.23 21.12 -0.66
N GLY A 38 -6.57 19.95 -0.64
CA GLY A 38 -5.79 19.44 -1.76
C GLY A 38 -6.62 18.74 -2.84
N SER A 39 -7.77 18.16 -2.46
CA SER A 39 -8.66 17.45 -3.39
C SER A 39 -9.35 18.38 -4.39
N ASP A 40 -9.61 19.63 -3.98
CA ASP A 40 -10.31 20.63 -4.81
C ASP A 40 -9.34 21.63 -5.46
N ALA A 41 -8.03 21.42 -5.30
CA ALA A 41 -7.04 22.34 -5.83
C ALA A 41 -6.91 22.19 -7.36
N PRO A 42 -6.70 23.29 -8.10
CA PRO A 42 -6.52 23.24 -9.54
C PRO A 42 -5.27 22.41 -9.89
N LEU A 43 -5.37 21.63 -10.96
CA LEU A 43 -4.22 20.97 -11.57
C LEU A 43 -3.31 22.03 -12.20
N VAL A 44 -2.01 21.93 -11.92
CA VAL A 44 -0.98 22.79 -12.50
C VAL A 44 0.13 21.95 -13.09
N GLU A 45 0.78 22.47 -14.12
CA GLU A 45 1.90 21.79 -14.78
C GLU A 45 3.07 21.63 -13.80
N VAL A 46 3.60 20.40 -13.72
CA VAL A 46 4.80 20.09 -12.94
C VAL A 46 6.03 20.51 -13.76
N PRO A 47 6.85 21.45 -13.26
CA PRO A 47 8.03 21.92 -13.98
C PRO A 47 8.94 20.76 -14.42
N ALA A 48 9.42 20.81 -15.66
CA ALA A 48 10.23 19.72 -16.23
C ALA A 48 11.47 19.37 -15.39
N ALA A 49 12.12 20.38 -14.81
CA ALA A 49 13.25 20.19 -13.90
C ALA A 49 12.84 19.43 -12.63
N LEU A 50 11.66 19.71 -12.09
CA LEU A 50 11.14 19.03 -10.91
C LEU A 50 10.82 17.57 -11.24
N ARG A 51 10.16 17.29 -12.38
CA ARG A 51 9.88 15.92 -12.85
C ARG A 51 11.15 15.10 -13.04
N ALA A 52 12.16 15.68 -13.70
CA ALA A 52 13.44 15.02 -13.90
C ALA A 52 14.15 14.68 -12.58
N ARG A 53 14.00 15.53 -11.56
CA ARG A 53 14.62 15.34 -10.24
C ARG A 53 13.89 14.34 -9.37
N THR A 54 12.56 14.36 -9.35
CA THR A 54 11.76 13.48 -8.49
C THR A 54 11.42 12.15 -9.15
N GLY A 55 11.67 12.01 -10.45
CA GLY A 55 11.23 10.85 -11.22
C GLY A 55 9.72 10.80 -11.43
N SER A 56 8.99 11.89 -11.16
CA SER A 56 7.54 11.95 -11.34
C SER A 56 7.16 11.91 -12.83
N PRO A 57 6.36 10.93 -13.27
CA PRO A 57 5.90 10.83 -14.66
C PRO A 57 4.72 11.77 -14.97
N GLN A 58 4.03 12.29 -13.96
CA GLN A 58 2.85 13.12 -14.14
C GLN A 58 3.21 14.52 -14.65
N ARG A 59 2.52 14.99 -15.70
CA ARG A 59 2.72 16.36 -16.23
C ARG A 59 1.97 17.41 -15.45
N GLU A 60 0.86 17.04 -14.81
CA GLU A 60 0.01 17.93 -14.04
C GLU A 60 -0.32 17.26 -12.70
N LEU A 61 -0.30 18.05 -11.63
CA LEU A 61 -0.65 17.61 -10.27
C LEU A 61 -1.41 18.76 -9.59
N PRO A 62 -2.19 18.49 -8.52
CA PRO A 62 -2.81 19.55 -7.72
C PRO A 62 -1.76 20.56 -7.23
N ALA A 63 -2.07 21.86 -7.30
CA ALA A 63 -1.11 22.92 -6.97
C ALA A 63 -0.38 22.74 -5.61
N PRO A 64 -1.05 22.32 -4.51
CA PRO A 64 -0.37 22.07 -3.24
C PRO A 64 0.63 20.91 -3.30
N LEU A 65 0.36 19.88 -4.10
CA LEU A 65 1.28 18.75 -4.29
C LEU A 65 2.52 19.18 -5.09
N VAL A 66 2.36 20.04 -6.10
CA VAL A 66 3.51 20.62 -6.82
C VAL A 66 4.37 21.49 -5.88
N ALA A 67 3.73 22.29 -5.03
CA ALA A 67 4.43 23.09 -4.02
C ALA A 67 5.20 22.21 -3.01
N LEU A 68 4.57 21.12 -2.54
CA LEU A 68 5.22 20.14 -1.67
C LEU A 68 6.46 19.51 -2.34
N LEU A 69 6.32 19.01 -3.57
CA LEU A 69 7.43 18.40 -4.31
C LEU A 69 8.57 19.40 -4.54
N ALA A 70 8.25 20.65 -4.88
CA ALA A 70 9.24 21.70 -5.08
C ALA A 70 10.01 22.01 -3.78
N GLU A 71 9.31 22.08 -2.65
CA GLU A 71 9.91 22.35 -1.36
C GLU A 71 10.79 21.19 -0.87
N GLU A 72 10.33 19.93 -1.00
CA GLU A 72 11.16 18.76 -0.67
C GLU A 72 12.43 18.73 -1.52
N ALA A 73 12.32 18.99 -2.83
CA ALA A 73 13.45 19.06 -3.72
C ALA A 73 14.45 20.17 -3.32
N ARG A 74 13.96 21.35 -2.93
CA ARG A 74 14.80 22.44 -2.42
C ARG A 74 15.55 22.04 -1.14
N LEU A 75 14.84 21.45 -0.17
CA LEU A 75 15.42 21.04 1.10
C LEU A 75 16.45 19.91 0.94
N VAL A 76 16.24 19.00 -0.01
CA VAL A 76 17.24 17.99 -0.37
C VAL A 76 18.51 18.63 -0.90
N ASP A 77 18.42 19.62 -1.81
CA ASP A 77 19.62 20.29 -2.34
C ASP A 77 20.41 21.01 -1.24
N GLU A 78 19.70 21.71 -0.35
CA GLU A 78 20.31 22.38 0.80
C GLU A 78 20.98 21.38 1.74
N GLY A 79 20.31 20.27 2.04
CA GLY A 79 20.86 19.20 2.85
C GLY A 79 22.09 18.54 2.23
N ALA A 80 22.08 18.33 0.92
CA ALA A 80 23.21 17.79 0.19
C ALA A 80 24.41 18.76 0.20
N ALA A 81 24.16 20.06 0.07
CA ALA A 81 25.19 21.09 0.18
C ALA A 81 25.83 21.13 1.58
N LEU A 82 25.02 20.99 2.65
CA LEU A 82 25.53 20.90 4.02
C LEU A 82 26.43 19.67 4.22
N LEU A 83 25.98 18.50 3.75
CA LEU A 83 26.77 17.26 3.81
C LEU A 83 28.05 17.33 2.97
N ALA A 84 28.06 18.09 1.88
CA ALA A 84 29.27 18.32 1.09
C ALA A 84 30.25 19.24 1.83
N ALA A 85 29.76 20.31 2.47
CA ALA A 85 30.60 21.21 3.27
C ALA A 85 31.26 20.48 4.45
N GLU A 86 30.53 19.60 5.15
CA GLU A 86 31.05 18.81 6.27
C GLU A 86 32.20 17.88 5.85
N ARG A 87 32.12 17.26 4.66
CA ARG A 87 33.20 16.42 4.13
C ARG A 87 34.51 17.20 3.93
N VAL A 88 34.42 18.40 3.35
CA VAL A 88 35.58 19.28 3.14
C VAL A 88 36.23 19.69 4.47
N HIS A 89 35.43 19.94 5.51
CA HIS A 89 35.95 20.31 6.84
C HIS A 89 36.55 19.11 7.59
N GLY A 90 36.00 17.90 7.39
CA GLY A 90 36.52 16.67 7.97
C GLY A 90 37.90 16.27 7.46
N GLU A 91 38.16 16.45 6.16
CA GLU A 91 39.48 16.16 5.57
C GLU A 91 40.57 17.14 6.02
N ALA A 92 40.22 18.42 6.22
CA ALA A 92 41.19 19.44 6.67
C ALA A 92 41.64 19.25 8.13
N ALA A 93 40.86 18.55 8.96
CA ALA A 93 41.19 18.25 10.35
C ALA A 93 41.99 16.94 10.52
N GLY A 94 42.15 16.14 9.46
CA GLY A 94 42.94 14.92 9.44
C GLY A 94 44.45 15.14 9.23
N GLY A 95 44.98 16.29 9.63
CA GLY A 95 46.42 16.56 9.63
C GLY A 95 47.14 15.56 10.55
N ASP A 96 47.99 14.74 9.92
CA ASP A 96 48.98 13.83 10.49
C ASP A 96 49.18 13.96 12.02
N PRO A 97 48.65 13.03 12.84
CA PRO A 97 49.04 12.95 14.24
C PRO A 97 50.50 12.53 14.25
N THR A 98 51.39 13.53 14.30
CA THR A 98 52.82 13.35 14.50
C THR A 98 52.97 12.44 15.71
N ALA A 99 53.57 11.29 15.47
CA ALA A 99 53.79 10.22 16.43
C ALA A 99 54.44 10.76 17.72
N GLY A 100 53.60 11.08 18.70
CA GLY A 100 53.99 11.26 20.09
C GLY A 100 53.99 9.89 20.75
N ASP A 101 55.17 9.32 20.90
CA ASP A 101 55.48 8.10 21.63
C ASP A 101 54.72 8.02 22.97
N PRO A 102 53.86 7.01 23.19
CA PRO A 102 53.17 6.86 24.46
C PRO A 102 54.13 6.25 25.48
N THR A 103 54.80 7.10 26.27
CA THR A 103 55.44 6.65 27.51
C THR A 103 54.38 6.04 28.43
N ALA A 104 54.52 4.74 28.65
CA ALA A 104 53.76 3.94 29.59
C ALA A 104 53.81 4.56 31.00
N GLY A 105 52.66 5.07 31.45
CA GLY A 105 52.39 5.43 32.84
C GLY A 105 51.61 4.31 33.52
N ASP A 106 52.26 3.66 34.47
CA ASP A 106 51.79 2.56 35.32
C ASP A 106 50.52 2.95 36.12
N PRO A 107 49.43 2.15 36.08
CA PRO A 107 48.27 2.43 36.93
C PRO A 107 48.52 1.92 38.36
N THR A 108 48.80 2.85 39.27
CA THR A 108 48.78 2.58 40.71
C THR A 108 47.36 2.23 41.17
N SER A 109 47.23 1.01 41.68
CA SER A 109 46.14 0.51 42.52
C SER A 109 45.75 1.52 43.60
N GLY A 110 44.48 1.94 43.59
CA GLY A 110 43.85 2.71 44.64
C GLY A 110 42.49 2.08 44.97
N ASP A 111 42.52 1.15 45.93
CA ASP A 111 41.38 0.83 46.78
C ASP A 111 41.06 2.08 47.63
N PRO A 112 39.79 2.46 47.84
CA PRO A 112 39.33 2.27 49.21
C PRO A 112 37.82 2.00 49.39
N THR A 113 37.59 1.12 50.37
CA THR A 113 36.63 1.22 51.49
C THR A 113 35.14 0.99 51.25
N ALA A 114 34.73 -0.15 51.82
CA ALA A 114 33.43 -0.40 52.42
C ALA A 114 32.98 0.73 53.37
N GLY A 115 31.73 1.16 53.19
CA GLY A 115 30.97 1.95 54.14
C GLY A 115 29.71 1.18 54.54
N ASP A 116 29.68 0.74 55.78
CA ASP A 116 28.55 0.15 56.51
C ASP A 116 27.41 1.17 56.74
N GLN A 117 26.23 0.59 57.07
CA GLN A 117 25.07 1.14 57.81
C GLN A 117 23.80 1.52 57.02
N PRO A 118 22.61 1.52 57.67
CA PRO A 118 21.91 0.37 58.23
C PRO A 118 20.43 0.33 57.78
N ALA A 119 19.73 -0.72 58.23
CA ALA A 119 18.30 -0.91 58.06
C ALA A 119 17.44 0.19 58.70
N ASP A 120 16.35 0.56 58.02
CA ASP A 120 15.06 0.87 58.64
C ASP A 120 13.94 0.80 57.59
N ASP A 121 13.02 -0.15 57.79
CA ASP A 121 11.70 -0.22 57.16
C ASP A 121 10.79 0.87 57.76
N PRO A 122 9.83 1.42 56.98
CA PRO A 122 8.47 0.96 57.21
C PRO A 122 7.62 0.81 55.94
N VAL A 123 6.98 -0.37 55.88
CA VAL A 123 5.72 -0.72 55.22
C VAL A 123 4.94 0.46 54.61
N THR A 124 4.91 0.53 53.28
CA THR A 124 3.80 1.15 52.54
C THR A 124 3.58 0.45 51.19
N ALA A 125 2.40 -0.16 51.07
CA ALA A 125 1.64 -0.64 49.89
C ALA A 125 2.34 -0.94 48.54
N PRO A 126 1.97 -2.03 47.84
CA PRO A 126 2.56 -2.39 46.56
C PRO A 126 2.17 -1.39 45.46
N ARG A 127 3.08 -0.47 45.12
CA ARG A 127 3.04 0.26 43.86
C ARG A 127 3.30 -0.72 42.73
N ARG A 128 2.25 -1.04 41.96
CA ARG A 128 2.36 -1.74 40.68
C ARG A 128 3.40 -1.03 39.82
N ARG A 129 4.54 -1.68 39.57
CA ARG A 129 5.52 -1.27 38.56
C ARG A 129 4.79 -1.21 37.22
N ARG A 130 4.53 0.00 36.72
CA ARG A 130 4.25 0.19 35.30
C ARG A 130 5.56 -0.06 34.58
N VAL A 131 5.69 -1.24 34.01
CA VAL A 131 6.70 -1.51 32.98
C VAL A 131 6.35 -0.57 31.83
N ALA A 132 7.23 0.37 31.54
CA ALA A 132 7.13 1.21 30.36
C ALA A 132 7.28 0.29 29.14
N ARG A 133 6.14 -0.07 28.53
CA ARG A 133 6.12 -0.62 27.18
C ARG A 133 6.54 0.52 26.26
N GLY A 134 7.69 0.34 25.60
CA GLY A 134 8.12 1.26 24.55
C GLY A 134 7.15 1.23 23.38
N PRO A 135 7.13 2.29 22.55
CA PRO A 135 6.24 2.35 21.39
C PRO A 135 6.77 1.40 20.32
N LEU A 136 6.22 0.18 20.27
CA LEU A 136 6.24 -0.63 19.07
C LEU A 136 5.09 -0.15 18.20
N ALA A 137 5.37 0.83 17.34
CA ALA A 137 4.49 1.17 16.24
C ALA A 137 4.40 -0.05 15.31
N ALA A 138 3.41 -0.92 15.57
CA ALA A 138 3.09 -2.04 14.72
C ALA A 138 2.28 -1.52 13.53
N LEU A 139 2.95 -1.29 12.41
CA LEU A 139 2.28 -1.21 11.12
C LEU A 139 1.72 -2.60 10.79
N ILE A 140 0.48 -2.88 11.20
CA ILE A 140 -0.31 -3.93 10.55
C ILE A 140 -0.83 -3.31 9.24
N ALA A 141 0.09 -3.17 8.29
CA ALA A 141 -0.24 -2.94 6.90
C ALA A 141 -0.61 -4.31 6.30
N GLY A 142 -1.91 -4.53 6.04
CA GLY A 142 -2.38 -5.44 5.00
C GLY A 142 -2.12 -6.92 5.20
N ALA A 143 -2.82 -7.56 6.14
CA ALA A 143 -3.02 -9.03 6.14
C ALA A 143 -4.50 -9.45 6.23
N VAL A 144 -5.45 -8.52 6.08
CA VAL A 144 -6.90 -8.82 6.03
C VAL A 144 -7.49 -8.64 4.61
N VAL A 145 -6.66 -8.49 3.58
CA VAL A 145 -7.11 -8.30 2.18
C VAL A 145 -6.42 -9.28 1.22
N LEU A 146 -6.46 -10.57 1.53
CA LEU A 146 -6.11 -11.61 0.55
C LEU A 146 -7.34 -12.31 -0.08
N ALA A 147 -8.55 -11.84 0.19
CA ALA A 147 -9.77 -12.28 -0.52
C ALA A 147 -10.50 -11.17 -1.32
N ALA A 148 -10.01 -9.93 -1.33
CA ALA A 148 -10.69 -8.80 -1.98
C ALA A 148 -9.73 -7.81 -2.69
N LEU A 149 -8.75 -8.30 -3.43
CA LEU A 149 -7.99 -7.48 -4.38
C LEU A 149 -8.77 -7.39 -5.70
N GLY A 150 -9.41 -6.24 -5.97
CA GLY A 150 -10.05 -6.07 -7.28
C GLY A 150 -10.90 -4.84 -7.57
N THR A 151 -10.92 -3.74 -6.80
CA THR A 151 -11.65 -2.52 -7.25
C THR A 151 -10.92 -1.22 -6.91
N ALA A 152 -10.10 -0.75 -7.85
CA ALA A 152 -9.82 0.67 -8.00
C ALA A 152 -9.67 0.97 -9.50
N SER A 153 -10.77 1.41 -10.13
CA SER A 153 -10.72 2.01 -11.47
C SER A 153 -11.88 2.99 -11.66
N ALA A 154 -11.50 4.27 -11.70
CA ALA A 154 -12.04 5.35 -12.53
C ALA A 154 -13.56 5.41 -12.77
N THR A 155 -14.27 6.18 -11.94
CA THR A 155 -15.52 6.83 -12.38
C THR A 155 -15.19 8.22 -12.94
N GLY A 156 -14.96 8.29 -14.25
CA GLY A 156 -15.18 9.51 -15.01
C GLY A 156 -16.59 9.46 -15.59
N LEU A 157 -17.53 10.21 -15.00
CA LEU A 157 -18.86 10.40 -15.57
C LEU A 157 -19.08 11.89 -15.83
N LEU A 158 -19.10 12.24 -17.12
CA LEU A 158 -19.53 13.53 -17.63
C LEU A 158 -21.06 13.52 -17.73
N ASP A 159 -21.73 14.37 -16.96
CA ASP A 159 -23.14 14.72 -17.22
C ASP A 159 -23.19 15.85 -18.25
N GLY A 160 -23.43 15.47 -19.51
CA GLY A 160 -23.82 16.36 -20.59
C GLY A 160 -25.33 16.29 -20.79
N VAL A 161 -26.06 17.26 -20.26
CA VAL A 161 -27.52 17.40 -20.40
C VAL A 161 -27.91 17.65 -21.85
N ALA A 162 -28.89 16.87 -22.30
CA ALA A 162 -29.53 16.89 -23.61
C ALA A 162 -30.44 18.10 -23.85
N ALA A 163 -30.53 18.55 -25.10
CA ALA A 163 -31.73 19.21 -25.65
C ALA A 163 -31.78 19.12 -27.18
N GLY A 164 -32.90 18.63 -27.74
CA GLY A 164 -33.41 19.10 -29.04
C GLY A 164 -33.70 18.08 -30.14
N ALA A 165 -34.88 17.42 -30.05
CA ALA A 165 -35.89 17.06 -31.08
C ALA A 165 -35.53 16.55 -32.51
N PRO A 166 -36.38 15.64 -33.08
CA PRO A 166 -36.15 15.00 -34.38
C PRO A 166 -36.85 15.68 -35.57
N GLY A 167 -36.33 15.46 -36.78
CA GLY A 167 -37.00 15.73 -38.05
C GLY A 167 -36.54 14.74 -39.13
N PRO A 168 -37.45 14.11 -39.92
CA PRO A 168 -37.10 13.08 -40.88
C PRO A 168 -37.01 13.63 -42.31
N THR A 169 -35.99 13.25 -43.08
CA THR A 169 -36.05 13.30 -44.55
C THR A 169 -35.09 12.30 -45.21
N ALA A 170 -35.72 11.40 -45.98
CA ALA A 170 -35.39 10.91 -47.31
C ALA A 170 -33.99 10.35 -47.65
N ALA A 171 -34.07 9.15 -48.24
CA ALA A 171 -33.01 8.39 -48.89
C ALA A 171 -32.31 9.11 -50.05
N THR A 172 -31.03 8.76 -50.31
CA THR A 172 -30.48 8.49 -51.66
C THR A 172 -29.16 7.72 -51.52
N ALA A 173 -28.96 6.75 -52.41
CA ALA A 173 -27.86 5.82 -52.52
C ALA A 173 -26.51 6.44 -52.95
N GLY A 174 -25.41 5.77 -52.58
CA GLY A 174 -24.07 5.99 -53.13
C GLY A 174 -23.02 5.13 -52.40
N ASP A 175 -22.47 4.16 -53.12
CA ASP A 175 -21.38 3.25 -52.72
C ASP A 175 -20.07 3.68 -53.46
N PRO A 176 -18.88 3.09 -53.22
CA PRO A 176 -17.87 3.53 -52.25
C PRO A 176 -16.54 4.01 -52.88
N ALA A 177 -15.65 4.66 -52.10
CA ALA A 177 -14.22 4.84 -52.42
C ALA A 177 -13.39 5.25 -51.16
N PRO A 178 -12.05 5.10 -51.16
CA PRO A 178 -11.30 4.53 -50.03
C PRO A 178 -10.38 5.50 -49.24
N ASP A 179 -9.79 4.93 -48.19
CA ASP A 179 -8.55 5.31 -47.46
C ASP A 179 -8.49 6.63 -46.68
N ALA A 180 -8.59 6.49 -45.35
CA ALA A 180 -7.96 7.40 -44.40
C ALA A 180 -7.05 6.60 -43.45
N ALA A 181 -5.76 6.65 -43.74
CA ALA A 181 -4.70 6.11 -42.92
C ALA A 181 -4.71 6.74 -41.51
N THR A 182 -4.84 5.90 -40.48
CA THR A 182 -4.57 6.28 -39.09
C THR A 182 -3.23 5.66 -38.70
N THR A 183 -2.21 6.49 -38.55
CA THR A 183 -0.88 6.13 -38.04
C THR A 183 -0.92 5.64 -36.59
N PRO A 184 -0.36 4.46 -36.23
CA PRO A 184 -0.15 4.08 -34.84
C PRO A 184 1.16 4.65 -34.27
N ARG A 185 1.07 5.15 -33.04
CA ARG A 185 2.17 5.57 -32.16
C ARG A 185 2.94 4.36 -31.61
N GLY A 186 4.25 4.53 -31.44
CA GLY A 186 5.01 3.94 -30.33
C GLY A 186 5.74 2.62 -30.59
N GLN A 187 6.93 2.70 -31.20
CA GLN A 187 7.92 1.63 -31.22
C GLN A 187 8.55 1.41 -29.82
N ALA A 188 8.71 0.16 -29.43
CA ALA A 188 9.72 -0.27 -28.44
C ALA A 188 10.26 -1.67 -28.84
N MET A 189 11.42 -2.04 -28.30
CA MET A 189 12.51 -2.94 -28.80
C MET A 189 12.35 -4.48 -28.80
N GLY A 190 12.28 -5.13 -29.95
CA GLY A 190 12.00 -6.57 -30.12
C GLY A 190 12.77 -7.61 -29.28
N THR A 191 12.11 -8.76 -29.11
CA THR A 191 12.76 -10.08 -29.12
C THR A 191 13.47 -10.30 -30.47
N PRO A 192 14.46 -11.20 -30.57
CA PRO A 192 15.18 -11.47 -31.82
C PRO A 192 14.27 -11.87 -33.01
N ASP A 193 13.04 -12.31 -32.75
CA ASP A 193 12.02 -12.67 -33.75
C ASP A 193 11.03 -11.56 -34.10
N GLY A 194 11.19 -10.33 -33.59
CA GLY A 194 10.48 -9.14 -34.07
C GLY A 194 8.95 -9.10 -33.89
N ARG A 195 8.32 -10.12 -33.30
CA ARG A 195 6.88 -10.10 -32.99
C ARG A 195 6.62 -9.40 -31.66
N ARG A 196 6.72 -8.07 -31.67
CA ARG A 196 6.00 -7.26 -30.68
C ARG A 196 4.58 -7.05 -31.18
N GLY A 197 3.59 -7.39 -30.34
CA GLY A 197 2.18 -7.12 -30.63
C GLY A 197 1.37 -8.32 -31.12
N ALA A 198 1.70 -9.55 -30.72
CA ALA A 198 0.64 -10.56 -30.69
C ALA A 198 -0.40 -10.04 -29.69
N ALA A 199 -1.56 -9.64 -30.19
CA ALA A 199 -2.66 -9.20 -29.34
C ALA A 199 -2.91 -10.29 -28.30
N VAL A 200 -2.92 -9.91 -27.03
CA VAL A 200 -3.37 -10.82 -25.96
C VAL A 200 -4.78 -11.26 -26.36
N PRO A 201 -5.05 -12.56 -26.52
CA PRO A 201 -6.38 -13.02 -26.89
C PRO A 201 -7.40 -12.53 -25.87
N ASP A 202 -8.55 -12.05 -26.33
CA ASP A 202 -9.65 -11.76 -25.40
C ASP A 202 -10.10 -13.07 -24.73
N PHE A 203 -10.22 -13.05 -23.40
CA PHE A 203 -10.77 -14.18 -22.68
C PHE A 203 -12.28 -14.27 -22.95
N SER A 204 -12.69 -15.25 -23.74
CA SER A 204 -14.04 -15.36 -24.28
C SER A 204 -14.89 -16.44 -23.62
N GLU A 205 -14.48 -16.97 -22.47
CA GLU A 205 -15.33 -17.91 -21.74
C GLU A 205 -16.43 -17.14 -21.02
N ASP A 206 -17.66 -17.64 -21.16
CA ASP A 206 -18.81 -17.09 -20.46
C ASP A 206 -18.65 -17.38 -18.95
N PRO A 207 -18.81 -16.36 -18.09
CA PRO A 207 -18.75 -16.58 -16.65
C PRO A 207 -19.88 -17.53 -16.23
N PRO A 208 -19.61 -18.44 -15.28
CA PRO A 208 -20.67 -19.26 -14.70
C PRO A 208 -21.71 -18.36 -14.04
N VAL A 209 -22.98 -18.75 -14.12
CA VAL A 209 -24.07 -18.04 -13.44
C VAL A 209 -23.83 -18.12 -11.93
N PRO A 210 -23.70 -16.99 -11.21
CA PRO A 210 -23.51 -17.02 -9.77
C PRO A 210 -24.70 -17.70 -9.08
N VAL A 211 -24.40 -18.69 -8.26
CA VAL A 211 -25.38 -19.27 -7.34
C VAL A 211 -25.21 -18.55 -6.01
N PRO A 212 -26.22 -17.78 -5.54
CA PRO A 212 -26.10 -17.07 -4.28
C PRO A 212 -25.97 -18.08 -3.14
N ALA A 213 -25.01 -17.85 -2.25
CA ALA A 213 -24.85 -18.64 -1.04
C ALA A 213 -26.08 -18.53 -0.13
N THR A 214 -26.44 -19.62 0.52
CA THR A 214 -27.49 -19.63 1.55
C THR A 214 -27.05 -18.90 2.81
N ASP A 215 -28.01 -18.48 3.64
CA ASP A 215 -27.72 -17.82 4.92
C ASP A 215 -26.86 -18.72 5.85
N GLU A 216 -27.06 -20.04 5.79
CA GLU A 216 -26.29 -21.02 6.56
C GLU A 216 -24.83 -21.09 6.09
N GLU A 217 -24.61 -21.14 4.77
CA GLU A 217 -23.26 -21.12 4.19
C GLU A 217 -22.52 -19.82 4.50
N LEU A 218 -23.21 -18.67 4.40
CA LEU A 218 -22.64 -17.38 4.77
C LEU A 218 -22.30 -17.29 6.26
N ALA A 219 -23.13 -17.85 7.14
CA ALA A 219 -22.84 -17.91 8.58
C ALA A 219 -21.63 -18.82 8.88
N ALA A 220 -21.52 -19.96 8.20
CA ALA A 220 -20.38 -20.87 8.33
C ALA A 220 -19.07 -20.22 7.82
N GLU A 221 -19.12 -19.49 6.70
CA GLU A 221 -17.97 -18.73 6.19
C GLU A 221 -17.52 -17.66 7.19
N ARG A 222 -18.44 -16.84 7.71
CA ARG A 222 -18.09 -15.82 8.73
C ARG A 222 -17.44 -16.43 9.96
N THR A 223 -17.89 -17.61 10.38
CA THR A 223 -17.27 -18.34 11.50
C THR A 223 -15.84 -18.77 11.15
N ARG A 224 -15.63 -19.35 9.96
CA ARG A 224 -14.29 -19.71 9.49
C ARG A 224 -13.36 -18.51 9.37
N ALA A 225 -13.85 -17.39 8.84
CA ALA A 225 -13.09 -16.14 8.74
C ALA A 225 -12.72 -15.58 10.13
N ALA A 226 -13.65 -15.61 11.09
CA ALA A 226 -13.36 -15.23 12.47
C ALA A 226 -12.33 -16.16 13.12
N ASP A 227 -12.42 -17.48 12.92
CA ASP A 227 -11.44 -18.43 13.45
C ASP A 227 -10.05 -18.24 12.84
N ALA A 228 -9.96 -17.99 11.52
CA ALA A 228 -8.70 -17.70 10.84
C ALA A 228 -8.07 -16.39 11.35
N LEU A 229 -8.87 -15.34 11.52
CA LEU A 229 -8.40 -14.07 12.08
C LEU A 229 -7.87 -14.27 13.51
N TRP A 230 -8.57 -15.05 14.34
CA TRP A 230 -8.13 -15.35 15.69
C TRP A 230 -6.82 -16.16 15.71
N ALA A 231 -6.67 -17.16 14.82
CA ALA A 231 -5.46 -17.95 14.71
C ALA A 231 -4.24 -17.08 14.35
N MET A 232 -4.40 -16.14 13.41
CA MET A 232 -3.35 -15.17 13.06
C MET A 232 -2.97 -14.27 14.24
N LEU A 233 -3.97 -13.84 15.04
CA LEU A 233 -3.75 -13.01 16.21
C LEU A 233 -2.97 -13.77 17.30
N VAL A 234 -3.39 -15.00 17.63
CA VAL A 234 -2.71 -15.83 18.66
C VAL A 234 -1.28 -16.16 18.26
N ALA A 235 -0.99 -16.28 16.96
CA ALA A 235 0.38 -16.46 16.48
C ALA A 235 1.29 -15.27 16.80
N GLN A 236 0.73 -14.06 16.91
CA GLN A 236 1.46 -12.83 17.27
C GLN A 236 1.42 -12.54 18.77
N GLU A 237 0.30 -12.84 19.41
CA GLU A 237 -0.01 -12.56 20.83
C GLU A 237 -0.52 -13.87 21.50
N PRO A 238 0.39 -14.79 21.90
CA PRO A 238 -0.01 -16.12 22.39
C PRO A 238 -0.87 -16.11 23.66
N ASP A 239 -0.75 -15.05 24.47
CA ASP A 239 -1.49 -14.87 25.72
C ASP A 239 -2.85 -14.19 25.51
N ALA A 240 -3.24 -13.88 24.27
CA ALA A 240 -4.51 -13.24 23.98
C ALA A 240 -5.70 -14.15 24.32
N VAL A 241 -6.73 -13.57 24.93
CA VAL A 241 -7.99 -14.27 25.24
C VAL A 241 -9.05 -13.89 24.21
N ARG A 242 -9.66 -14.90 23.58
CA ARG A 242 -10.69 -14.68 22.54
C ARG A 242 -11.92 -14.02 23.16
N PRO A 243 -12.29 -12.80 22.74
CA PRO A 243 -13.52 -12.19 23.22
C PRO A 243 -14.72 -12.90 22.58
N ASP A 244 -15.80 -13.05 23.36
CA ASP A 244 -17.09 -13.56 22.87
C ASP A 244 -17.84 -12.42 22.17
N VAL A 245 -17.80 -12.43 20.83
CA VAL A 245 -18.36 -11.38 19.98
C VAL A 245 -19.20 -11.99 18.87
N GLY A 246 -20.42 -11.48 18.70
CA GLY A 246 -21.32 -11.87 17.63
C GLY A 246 -21.16 -11.00 16.39
N PHE A 247 -21.54 -11.55 15.23
CA PHE A 247 -21.74 -10.78 14.01
C PHE A 247 -22.94 -9.83 14.18
N GLU A 248 -22.79 -8.58 13.73
CA GLU A 248 -23.90 -7.62 13.71
C GLU A 248 -24.41 -7.34 12.30
N ARG A 249 -23.51 -6.97 11.39
CA ARG A 249 -23.85 -6.65 9.99
C ARG A 249 -22.61 -6.65 9.10
N THR A 250 -22.82 -6.86 7.79
CA THR A 250 -21.79 -6.62 6.79
C THR A 250 -21.70 -5.13 6.44
N ILE A 251 -20.49 -4.67 6.08
CA ILE A 251 -20.21 -3.28 5.73
C ILE A 251 -19.80 -3.16 4.27
N ALA A 252 -20.44 -2.27 3.51
CA ALA A 252 -20.00 -1.98 2.15
C ALA A 252 -18.54 -1.51 2.12
N PRO A 253 -17.73 -1.84 1.09
CA PRO A 253 -16.30 -1.52 1.07
C PRO A 253 -15.97 -0.06 1.41
N GLY A 254 -16.67 0.91 0.80
CA GLY A 254 -16.45 2.34 1.03
C GLY A 254 -16.85 2.88 2.41
N LEU A 255 -17.48 2.07 3.26
CA LEU A 255 -17.81 2.42 4.65
C LEU A 255 -16.96 1.68 5.67
N PHE A 256 -16.13 0.73 5.22
CA PHE A 256 -15.42 -0.17 6.11
C PHE A 256 -14.49 0.58 7.08
N ALA A 257 -13.66 1.49 6.57
CA ALA A 257 -12.73 2.25 7.40
C ALA A 257 -13.44 3.10 8.47
N GLU A 258 -14.53 3.77 8.10
CA GLU A 258 -15.30 4.61 9.03
C GLU A 258 -15.94 3.77 10.15
N VAL A 259 -16.54 2.63 9.81
CA VAL A 259 -17.18 1.74 10.79
C VAL A 259 -16.14 1.11 11.71
N GLN A 260 -15.00 0.66 11.17
CA GLN A 260 -13.92 0.09 11.96
C GLN A 260 -13.34 1.13 12.94
N VAL A 261 -13.05 2.35 12.48
CA VAL A 261 -12.58 3.44 13.35
C VAL A 261 -13.61 3.79 14.42
N GLY A 262 -14.90 3.81 14.09
CA GLY A 262 -15.98 4.01 15.06
C GLY A 262 -15.96 2.95 16.16
N CYS A 263 -15.93 1.67 15.78
CA CYS A 263 -15.88 0.55 16.72
C CYS A 263 -14.63 0.59 17.61
N LEU A 264 -13.45 0.88 17.04
CA LEU A 264 -12.20 0.96 17.79
C LEU A 264 -12.22 2.12 18.81
N ARG A 265 -12.76 3.28 18.42
CA ARG A 265 -12.91 4.42 19.33
C ARG A 265 -13.90 4.12 20.46
N GLU A 266 -14.97 3.39 20.19
CA GLU A 266 -15.89 2.91 21.24
C GLU A 266 -15.19 1.96 22.23
N ALA A 267 -14.22 1.17 21.75
CA ALA A 267 -13.35 0.35 22.59
C ALA A 267 -12.22 1.14 23.29
N GLY A 268 -12.15 2.47 23.10
CA GLY A 268 -11.15 3.35 23.70
C GLY A 268 -9.80 3.36 22.98
N ILE A 269 -9.71 2.84 21.76
CA ILE A 269 -8.51 2.87 20.92
C ILE A 269 -8.52 4.14 20.07
N ASP A 270 -7.40 4.85 20.06
CA ASP A 270 -7.22 5.99 19.15
C ASP A 270 -7.01 5.46 17.73
N ALA A 271 -7.97 5.73 16.85
CA ALA A 271 -7.94 5.30 15.46
C ALA A 271 -8.39 6.44 14.55
N SER A 272 -7.90 6.46 13.31
CA SER A 272 -8.28 7.46 12.32
C SER A 272 -8.28 6.88 10.90
N VAL A 273 -9.17 7.39 10.06
CA VAL A 273 -9.22 7.03 8.64
C VAL A 273 -8.04 7.68 7.91
N ILE A 274 -7.35 6.93 7.05
CA ILE A 274 -6.33 7.43 6.13
C ILE A 274 -6.76 7.05 4.72
N GLY A 275 -6.99 8.06 3.87
CA GLY A 275 -7.50 7.82 2.51
C GLY A 275 -8.99 7.47 2.49
N SER A 276 -9.44 6.78 1.44
CA SER A 276 -10.85 6.37 1.27
C SER A 276 -11.20 5.12 2.07
N ASP A 277 -10.32 4.11 2.08
CA ASP A 277 -10.68 2.75 2.51
C ASP A 277 -9.71 2.17 3.55
N SER A 278 -8.82 2.99 4.12
CA SER A 278 -7.83 2.55 5.10
C SER A 278 -7.95 3.33 6.41
N PHE A 279 -7.41 2.77 7.48
CA PHE A 279 -7.36 3.40 8.78
C PHE A 279 -6.05 3.04 9.50
N THR A 280 -5.66 3.89 10.44
CA THR A 280 -4.49 3.69 11.29
C THR A 280 -4.89 3.71 12.76
N TYR A 281 -4.07 3.08 13.58
CA TYR A 281 -4.12 3.09 15.04
C TYR A 281 -2.67 2.95 15.53
N PRO A 282 -2.18 3.86 16.41
CA PRO A 282 -0.79 3.84 16.85
C PRO A 282 -0.50 2.70 17.85
N ASP A 283 -1.46 2.41 18.72
CA ASP A 283 -1.43 1.32 19.71
C ASP A 283 -2.84 0.75 19.81
N GLY A 284 -3.01 -0.56 19.61
CA GLY A 284 -4.31 -1.22 19.64
C GLY A 284 -4.28 -2.49 20.47
N ASP A 285 -5.35 -2.73 21.24
CA ASP A 285 -5.61 -4.05 21.80
C ASP A 285 -6.02 -5.00 20.67
N ALA A 286 -5.22 -6.04 20.43
CA ALA A 286 -5.49 -7.02 19.38
C ALA A 286 -6.89 -7.65 19.53
N ALA A 287 -7.35 -7.88 20.77
CA ALA A 287 -8.69 -8.43 21.01
C ALA A 287 -9.80 -7.47 20.56
N ALA A 288 -9.60 -6.15 20.70
CA ALA A 288 -10.55 -5.15 20.23
C ALA A 288 -10.56 -5.04 18.69
N LEU A 289 -9.38 -5.13 18.04
CA LEU A 289 -9.29 -5.21 16.58
C LEU A 289 -10.05 -6.43 16.03
N TYR A 290 -9.82 -7.60 16.63
CA TYR A 290 -10.56 -8.82 16.33
C TYR A 290 -12.08 -8.62 16.54
N ALA A 291 -12.48 -8.06 17.67
CA ALA A 291 -13.89 -7.80 17.99
C ALA A 291 -14.58 -6.93 16.93
N CYS A 292 -13.94 -5.84 16.51
CA CYS A 292 -14.48 -4.94 15.49
C CYS A 292 -14.55 -5.60 14.11
N ALA A 293 -13.57 -6.42 13.74
CA ALA A 293 -13.59 -7.17 12.49
C ALA A 293 -14.71 -8.22 12.44
N VAL A 294 -14.99 -8.92 13.55
CA VAL A 294 -16.05 -9.95 13.62
C VAL A 294 -17.45 -9.34 13.69
N ARG A 295 -17.62 -8.23 14.43
CA ARG A 295 -18.92 -7.52 14.50
C ARG A 295 -19.30 -6.93 13.14
N PHE A 296 -18.32 -6.40 12.42
CA PHE A 296 -18.50 -5.62 11.19
C PHE A 296 -17.60 -6.11 10.04
N PRO A 297 -17.76 -7.36 9.57
CA PRO A 297 -16.99 -7.83 8.43
C PRO A 297 -17.36 -7.01 7.20
N MET A 298 -16.40 -6.84 6.30
CA MET A 298 -16.69 -6.28 4.99
C MET A 298 -17.71 -7.18 4.30
N ALA A 299 -18.67 -6.58 3.60
CA ALA A 299 -19.49 -7.34 2.66
C ALA A 299 -18.53 -7.94 1.63
N GLU A 300 -18.46 -9.27 1.60
CA GLU A 300 -17.89 -9.95 0.44
C GLU A 300 -18.66 -9.49 -0.82
N ALA A 301 -18.08 -9.72 -2.00
CA ALA A 301 -18.81 -9.49 -3.24
C ALA A 301 -20.23 -10.07 -3.10
N ALA A 302 -21.24 -9.38 -3.64
CA ALA A 302 -22.66 -9.70 -3.39
C ALA A 302 -23.03 -11.18 -3.69
N ASP A 303 -22.18 -11.86 -4.46
CA ASP A 303 -22.31 -13.25 -4.87
C ASP A 303 -21.77 -14.27 -3.85
N GLY A 304 -21.16 -13.84 -2.74
CA GLY A 304 -20.58 -14.70 -1.71
C GLY A 304 -19.28 -15.41 -2.14
N PRO A 305 -18.83 -16.44 -1.40
CA PRO A 305 -17.69 -17.25 -1.79
C PRO A 305 -17.96 -17.90 -3.15
N ARG A 306 -16.99 -17.82 -4.07
CA ARG A 306 -17.12 -18.44 -5.39
C ARG A 306 -17.32 -19.95 -5.22
N ASP A 307 -18.26 -20.51 -5.97
CA ASP A 307 -18.43 -21.96 -6.09
C ASP A 307 -17.27 -22.56 -6.92
N ASP A 308 -17.23 -23.90 -7.04
CA ASP A 308 -16.14 -24.57 -7.74
C ASP A 308 -16.11 -24.20 -9.23
N ALA A 309 -17.26 -23.87 -9.82
CA ALA A 309 -17.36 -23.37 -11.19
C ALA A 309 -16.75 -21.97 -11.34
N GLY A 310 -17.00 -21.06 -10.39
CA GLY A 310 -16.40 -19.73 -10.37
C GLY A 310 -14.89 -19.75 -10.08
N LEU A 311 -14.43 -20.66 -9.23
CA LEU A 311 -12.99 -20.86 -8.99
C LEU A 311 -12.30 -21.45 -10.22
N ALA A 312 -12.92 -22.44 -10.85
CA ALA A 312 -12.49 -22.97 -12.14
C ALA A 312 -12.34 -21.87 -13.20
N TYR A 313 -13.37 -21.04 -13.37
CA TYR A 313 -13.35 -19.93 -14.32
C TYR A 313 -12.20 -18.94 -14.03
N LEU A 314 -11.93 -18.67 -12.75
CA LEU A 314 -10.82 -17.83 -12.35
C LEU A 314 -9.45 -18.45 -12.68
N HIS A 315 -9.30 -19.76 -12.48
CA HIS A 315 -8.09 -20.49 -12.88
C HIS A 315 -7.89 -20.44 -14.40
N ASP A 316 -8.93 -20.74 -15.17
CA ASP A 316 -8.91 -20.70 -16.63
C ASP A 316 -8.56 -19.28 -17.13
N TYR A 317 -9.10 -18.24 -16.50
CA TYR A 317 -8.72 -16.84 -16.76
C TYR A 317 -7.23 -16.57 -16.50
N TYR A 318 -6.70 -17.05 -15.38
CA TYR A 318 -5.28 -16.87 -15.06
C TYR A 318 -4.38 -17.53 -16.10
N VAL A 319 -4.65 -18.78 -16.44
CA VAL A 319 -3.82 -19.57 -17.35
C VAL A 319 -3.94 -19.11 -18.79
N ALA A 320 -5.16 -18.86 -19.27
CA ALA A 320 -5.43 -18.56 -20.67
C ALA A 320 -5.22 -17.08 -21.04
N TYR A 321 -5.37 -16.16 -20.09
CA TYR A 321 -5.29 -14.72 -20.35
C TYR A 321 -4.19 -14.02 -19.55
N LEU A 322 -4.23 -14.11 -18.21
CA LEU A 322 -3.39 -13.26 -17.37
C LEU A 322 -1.89 -13.56 -17.53
N LEU A 323 -1.53 -14.85 -17.50
CA LEU A 323 -0.15 -15.30 -17.65
C LEU A 323 0.44 -14.94 -19.03
N PRO A 324 -0.26 -15.19 -20.16
CA PRO A 324 0.16 -14.66 -21.47
C PRO A 324 0.29 -13.14 -21.53
N CYS A 325 -0.61 -12.39 -20.89
CA CYS A 325 -0.55 -10.93 -20.83
C CYS A 325 0.74 -10.46 -20.13
N TYR A 326 1.05 -11.05 -18.97
CA TYR A 326 2.30 -10.77 -18.25
C TYR A 326 3.53 -11.08 -19.10
N ALA A 327 3.55 -12.19 -19.83
CA ALA A 327 4.64 -12.50 -20.75
C ALA A 327 4.77 -11.47 -21.89
N ALA A 328 3.65 -10.99 -22.45
CA ALA A 328 3.65 -9.97 -23.50
C ALA A 328 4.18 -8.62 -23.02
N GLU A 329 3.92 -8.26 -21.75
CA GLU A 329 4.46 -7.07 -21.08
C GLU A 329 5.92 -7.25 -20.59
N GLY A 330 6.56 -8.37 -20.93
CA GLY A 330 7.95 -8.64 -20.58
C GLY A 330 8.16 -9.01 -19.11
N LYS A 331 7.12 -9.49 -18.43
CA LYS A 331 7.12 -9.90 -17.03
C LYS A 331 6.52 -11.31 -16.86
N PRO A 332 7.04 -12.34 -17.54
CA PRO A 332 6.47 -13.68 -17.47
C PRO A 332 6.44 -14.22 -16.03
N TYR A 333 5.42 -15.01 -15.71
CA TYR A 333 5.37 -15.77 -14.46
C TYR A 333 6.37 -16.93 -14.51
N GLU A 334 7.15 -17.09 -13.44
CA GLU A 334 8.23 -18.09 -13.36
C GLU A 334 7.91 -19.28 -12.44
N GLY A 335 6.75 -19.28 -11.76
CA GLY A 335 6.36 -20.34 -10.84
C GLY A 335 5.67 -21.53 -11.51
N GLU A 336 5.37 -22.54 -10.70
CA GLU A 336 4.53 -23.67 -11.11
C GLU A 336 3.05 -23.26 -11.11
N VAL A 337 2.32 -23.66 -12.15
CA VAL A 337 0.89 -23.42 -12.28
C VAL A 337 0.17 -24.68 -11.81
N PRO A 338 -0.62 -24.62 -10.71
CA PRO A 338 -1.32 -25.79 -10.19
C PRO A 338 -2.37 -26.28 -11.20
N ALA A 339 -2.68 -27.57 -11.14
CA ALA A 339 -3.83 -28.10 -11.86
C ALA A 339 -5.12 -27.44 -11.37
N ARG A 340 -6.15 -27.38 -12.22
CA ARG A 340 -7.43 -26.73 -11.87
C ARG A 340 -8.06 -27.26 -10.58
N ASP A 341 -8.12 -28.58 -10.41
CA ASP A 341 -8.68 -29.19 -9.19
C ASP A 341 -7.83 -28.90 -7.95
N GLU A 342 -6.51 -28.81 -8.12
CA GLU A 342 -5.58 -28.44 -7.04
C GLU A 342 -5.74 -26.97 -6.65
N PHE A 343 -5.90 -26.07 -7.63
CA PHE A 343 -6.21 -24.66 -7.40
C PHE A 343 -7.51 -24.49 -6.59
N ILE A 344 -8.56 -25.20 -6.96
CA ILE A 344 -9.85 -25.17 -6.26
C ILE A 344 -9.65 -25.69 -4.82
N ALA A 345 -9.00 -26.84 -4.65
CA ALA A 345 -8.76 -27.44 -3.33
C ALA A 345 -7.91 -26.53 -2.41
N ALA A 346 -6.83 -25.95 -2.93
CA ALA A 346 -5.95 -25.05 -2.19
C ALA A 346 -6.68 -23.76 -1.78
N THR A 347 -7.47 -23.18 -2.69
CA THR A 347 -8.30 -22.01 -2.39
C THR A 347 -9.31 -22.30 -1.27
N ARG A 348 -9.96 -23.46 -1.30
CA ARG A 348 -10.89 -23.91 -0.23
C ARG A 348 -10.19 -24.14 1.10
N ALA A 349 -8.92 -24.54 1.07
CA ALA A 349 -8.09 -24.71 2.25
C ALA A 349 -7.57 -23.38 2.84
N GLY A 350 -7.87 -22.24 2.20
CA GLY A 350 -7.41 -20.92 2.63
C GLY A 350 -5.97 -20.60 2.19
N ASP A 351 -5.42 -21.37 1.24
CA ASP A 351 -4.10 -21.15 0.64
C ASP A 351 -4.24 -20.95 -0.88
N PRO A 352 -4.86 -19.84 -1.32
CA PRO A 352 -5.09 -19.62 -2.74
C PRO A 352 -3.78 -19.38 -3.49
N TRP A 353 -3.54 -20.15 -4.54
CA TRP A 353 -2.47 -19.84 -5.49
C TRP A 353 -2.79 -18.53 -6.21
N THR A 354 -1.81 -17.62 -6.28
CA THR A 354 -1.94 -16.36 -7.02
C THR A 354 -0.77 -16.20 -7.99
N PRO A 355 -1.03 -15.89 -9.28
CA PRO A 355 0.03 -15.65 -10.26
C PRO A 355 0.60 -14.22 -10.20
N PHE A 356 0.32 -13.46 -9.14
CA PHE A 356 0.64 -12.04 -9.09
C PHE A 356 2.13 -11.82 -8.80
N PRO A 357 2.79 -10.88 -9.50
CA PRO A 357 4.14 -10.48 -9.14
C PRO A 357 4.15 -9.86 -7.74
N ALA A 358 5.26 -10.04 -7.01
CA ALA A 358 5.44 -9.48 -5.67
C ALA A 358 5.24 -7.95 -5.59
N ALA A 359 5.50 -7.24 -6.69
CA ALA A 359 5.18 -5.83 -6.86
C ALA A 359 4.37 -5.64 -8.15
N MET A 360 3.06 -5.46 -8.01
CA MET A 360 2.19 -5.13 -9.13
C MET A 360 2.37 -3.65 -9.51
N ASP A 361 2.92 -3.41 -10.69
CA ASP A 361 3.01 -2.07 -11.24
C ASP A 361 1.61 -1.60 -11.72
N PRO A 362 1.19 -0.35 -11.46
CA PRO A 362 -0.14 0.13 -11.87
C PRO A 362 -0.39 0.10 -13.38
N ALA A 363 0.65 0.32 -14.21
CA ALA A 363 0.50 0.22 -15.66
C ALA A 363 0.32 -1.25 -16.08
N LEU A 364 1.06 -2.18 -15.47
CA LEU A 364 0.84 -3.61 -15.68
C LEU A 364 -0.57 -4.04 -15.25
N ALA A 365 -1.06 -3.59 -14.09
CA ALA A 365 -2.40 -3.91 -13.61
C ALA A 365 -3.50 -3.37 -14.52
N ALA A 366 -3.29 -2.19 -15.11
CA ALA A 366 -4.22 -1.60 -16.08
C ALA A 366 -4.23 -2.36 -17.41
N THR A 367 -3.06 -2.82 -17.88
CA THR A 367 -2.93 -3.57 -19.14
C THR A 367 -3.35 -5.04 -19.00
N CYS A 368 -3.05 -5.64 -17.85
CA CYS A 368 -3.30 -7.05 -17.53
C CYS A 368 -4.14 -7.12 -16.23
N PRO A 369 -5.47 -6.91 -16.31
CA PRO A 369 -6.33 -6.94 -15.13
C PRO A 369 -6.21 -8.26 -14.38
N ALA A 370 -5.97 -8.20 -13.07
CA ALA A 370 -5.85 -9.39 -12.23
C ALA A 370 -7.19 -10.13 -12.02
N THR A 371 -8.30 -9.50 -12.41
CA THR A 371 -9.66 -10.00 -12.17
C THR A 371 -10.45 -9.92 -13.48
N PRO A 372 -11.14 -10.99 -13.88
CA PRO A 372 -11.96 -10.98 -15.09
C PRO A 372 -13.08 -9.93 -14.96
N ALA A 373 -13.53 -9.39 -16.09
CA ALA A 373 -14.54 -8.33 -16.10
C ALA A 373 -15.84 -8.73 -15.42
N ALA A 374 -16.20 -10.02 -15.45
CA ALA A 374 -17.37 -10.56 -14.77
C ALA A 374 -17.31 -10.46 -13.23
N TYR A 375 -16.12 -10.28 -12.67
CA TYR A 375 -15.86 -10.25 -11.21
C TYR A 375 -15.35 -8.89 -10.71
N ARG A 376 -15.42 -7.84 -11.54
CA ARG A 376 -15.15 -6.45 -11.13
C ARG A 376 -16.48 -5.75 -10.88
#